data_AF-A0A0Q2M7Z7-F1
#
_entry.id   AF-A0A0Q2M7Z7-F1
#
_cell.length_a   1.000
_cell.length_b   1.000
_cell.length_c   1.000
_cell.angle_alpha   90.00
_cell.angle_beta   90.00
_cell.angle_gamma   90.00
#
_symmetry.space_group_name_H-M   'P 1'
#
loop_
_entity.id
_entity.type
_entity.pdbx_description
1 polymer ?
#
loop_
_entity_poly.entity_id
_entity_poly.type
_entity_poly.pdbx_seq_one_letter_code
_entity_poly.pdbx_strand_id
1 'polypeptide(L)'
;MTMNEDTRGVVLSVLTTIAPEVDADDITDDDLLRDQVDLDSMDWLNFLLGIHKRFNVDIPESDYASLRTLSDVVGYVETHAPASAR
;
A
#
# COMPACT_ATOMS: atom_id res chain seq x y z
N MET A 1 9.11 -15.47 -11.53
CA MET A 1 8.38 -14.21 -11.74
C MET A 1 7.80 -13.87 -10.39
N THR A 2 8.16 -12.71 -9.88
CA THR A 2 8.48 -12.49 -8.47
C THR A 2 7.23 -12.06 -7.72
N MET A 3 6.87 -12.71 -6.60
CA MET A 3 5.66 -12.41 -5.81
C MET A 3 5.49 -10.93 -5.42
N ASN A 4 6.59 -10.16 -5.37
CA ASN A 4 6.59 -8.72 -5.16
C ASN A 4 5.84 -7.93 -6.25
N GLU A 5 5.86 -8.42 -7.50
CA GLU A 5 5.21 -7.74 -8.64
C GLU A 5 3.68 -7.75 -8.49
N ASP A 6 3.12 -8.85 -7.96
CA ASP A 6 1.67 -9.00 -7.74
C ASP A 6 1.17 -8.12 -6.59
N THR A 7 1.86 -8.13 -5.45
CA THR A 7 1.48 -7.29 -4.29
C THR A 7 1.60 -5.81 -4.62
N ARG A 8 2.73 -5.40 -5.23
CA ARG A 8 2.93 -4.01 -5.66
C ARG A 8 1.84 -3.56 -6.62
N GLY A 9 1.50 -4.37 -7.62
CA GLY A 9 0.46 -4.03 -8.59
C GLY A 9 -0.90 -3.77 -7.95
N VAL A 10 -1.31 -4.59 -6.98
CA VAL A 10 -2.56 -4.38 -6.24
C VAL A 10 -2.47 -3.14 -5.35
N VAL A 11 -1.35 -2.91 -4.68
CA VAL A 11 -1.15 -1.70 -3.85
C VAL A 11 -1.29 -0.44 -4.71
N LEU A 12 -0.64 -0.40 -5.87
CA LEU A 12 -0.75 0.71 -6.83
C LEU A 12 -2.17 0.84 -7.40
N SER A 13 -2.89 -0.27 -7.59
CA SER A 13 -4.30 -0.23 -8.02
C SER A 13 -5.21 0.39 -6.96
N VAL A 14 -4.97 0.12 -5.68
CA VAL A 14 -5.71 0.77 -4.57
C VAL A 14 -5.35 2.25 -4.50
N LEU A 15 -4.08 2.57 -4.68
CA LEU A 15 -3.59 3.95 -4.66
C LEU A 15 -4.24 4.80 -5.76
N THR A 16 -4.21 4.33 -7.01
CA THR A 16 -4.84 4.99 -8.16
C THR A 16 -6.37 5.05 -8.08
N THR A 17 -6.99 4.22 -7.22
CA THR A 17 -8.44 4.35 -6.94
C THR A 17 -8.74 5.57 -6.08
N ILE A 18 -7.81 5.96 -5.22
CA ILE A 18 -7.95 7.08 -4.27
C ILE A 18 -7.45 8.37 -4.91
N ALA A 19 -6.26 8.31 -5.50
CA ALA A 19 -5.64 9.38 -6.24
C ALA A 19 -5.44 8.95 -7.71
N PRO A 20 -6.47 9.08 -8.57
CA PRO A 20 -6.37 8.71 -9.99
C PRO A 20 -5.45 9.62 -10.80
N GLU A 21 -5.11 10.78 -10.25
CA GLU A 21 -4.16 11.74 -10.83
C GLU A 21 -2.69 11.34 -10.63
N VAL A 22 -2.43 10.34 -9.79
CA VAL A 22 -1.09 9.87 -9.45
C VAL A 22 -0.64 8.83 -10.47
N ASP A 23 0.58 9.02 -11.00
CA ASP A 23 1.23 8.07 -11.87
C ASP A 23 1.97 7.00 -11.06
N ALA A 24 1.41 5.79 -11.05
CA ALA A 24 1.96 4.65 -10.32
C ALA A 24 3.37 4.22 -10.78
N ASP A 25 3.74 4.56 -12.01
CA ASP A 25 5.07 4.25 -12.57
C ASP A 25 6.17 5.20 -12.04
N ASP A 26 5.79 6.43 -11.66
CA ASP A 26 6.70 7.43 -11.10
C ASP A 26 6.97 7.22 -9.60
N ILE A 27 6.18 6.34 -8.96
CA ILE A 27 6.31 6.06 -7.52
C ILE A 27 7.54 5.20 -7.24
N THR A 28 8.41 5.76 -6.42
CA THR A 28 9.59 5.13 -5.86
C THR A 28 9.27 4.41 -4.56
N ASP A 29 9.83 3.23 -4.39
CA ASP A 29 9.50 2.32 -3.31
C ASP A 29 10.20 2.61 -1.97
N ASP A 30 11.35 3.29 -2.01
CA ASP A 30 12.12 3.74 -0.84
C ASP A 30 11.67 5.10 -0.30
N ASP A 31 10.91 5.86 -1.11
CA ASP A 31 10.46 7.21 -0.76
C ASP A 31 9.11 7.23 -0.04
N LEU A 32 8.84 8.34 0.65
CA LEU A 32 7.60 8.53 1.39
C LEU A 32 6.41 8.57 0.43
N LEU A 33 5.54 7.57 0.53
CA LEU A 33 4.41 7.43 -0.40
C LEU A 33 3.49 8.64 -0.32
N ARG A 34 3.16 9.11 0.90
CA ARG A 34 2.30 10.30 1.10
C ARG A 34 2.82 11.56 0.42
N ASP A 35 4.13 11.75 0.36
CA ASP A 35 4.75 12.96 -0.19
C ASP A 35 4.75 12.92 -1.72
N GLN A 36 5.03 11.74 -2.29
CA GLN A 36 5.01 11.51 -3.74
C GLN A 36 3.62 11.68 -4.35
N VAL A 37 2.59 11.30 -3.61
CA VAL A 37 1.22 11.19 -4.14
C VAL A 37 0.24 12.20 -3.51
N ASP A 38 0.78 13.17 -2.77
CA ASP A 38 0.07 14.25 -2.08
C ASP A 38 -1.20 13.77 -1.35
N LEU A 39 -1.09 12.65 -0.62
CA LEU A 39 -2.24 12.07 0.07
C LEU A 39 -2.51 12.79 1.39
N ASP A 40 -3.74 13.28 1.52
CA ASP A 40 -4.29 13.75 2.78
C ASP A 40 -4.43 12.62 3.82
N SER A 41 -4.60 13.01 5.08
CA SER A 41 -4.75 12.04 6.19
C SER A 41 -5.96 11.10 6.01
N MET A 42 -7.03 11.58 5.36
CA MET A 42 -8.20 10.76 5.06
C MET A 42 -7.94 9.77 3.93
N ASP A 43 -7.28 10.21 2.87
CA ASP A 43 -6.96 9.36 1.72
C ASP A 43 -5.95 8.28 2.08
N TRP A 44 -4.98 8.59 2.96
CA TRP A 44 -4.10 7.58 3.53
C TRP A 44 -4.85 6.49 4.29
N LEU A 45 -5.84 6.86 5.11
CA LEU A 45 -6.64 5.88 5.85
C LEU A 45 -7.46 5.02 4.89
N ASN A 46 -8.08 5.63 3.87
CA ASN A 46 -8.80 4.88 2.83
C ASN A 46 -7.88 3.93 2.06
N PHE A 47 -6.63 4.31 1.84
CA PHE A 47 -5.62 3.49 1.20
C PHE A 47 -5.33 2.25 2.02
N LEU A 48 -4.99 2.42 3.30
CA LEU A 48 -4.75 1.30 4.21
C LEU A 48 -5.98 0.38 4.34
N LEU A 49 -7.19 0.95 4.40
CA LEU A 49 -8.44 0.19 4.40
C LEU A 49 -8.63 -0.61 3.11
N GLY A 50 -8.23 -0.05 1.97
CA GLY A 50 -8.25 -0.72 0.67
C GLY A 50 -7.30 -1.92 0.66
N ILE A 51 -6.07 -1.75 1.17
CA ILE A 51 -5.09 -2.83 1.31
C ILE A 51 -5.61 -3.92 2.25
N HIS A 52 -6.10 -3.55 3.44
CA HIS A 52 -6.74 -4.46 4.39
C HIS A 52 -7.81 -5.30 3.72
N LYS A 53 -8.72 -4.69 2.96
CA LYS A 53 -9.80 -5.41 2.26
C LYS A 53 -9.30 -6.32 1.13
N ARG A 54 -8.28 -5.90 0.38
CA ARG A 54 -7.76 -6.64 -0.78
C ARG A 54 -6.97 -7.87 -0.35
N PHE A 55 -6.10 -7.71 0.66
CA PHE A 55 -5.21 -8.77 1.14
C PHE A 55 -5.71 -9.49 2.38
N ASN A 56 -6.83 -9.02 2.95
CA ASN A 56 -7.39 -9.52 4.20
C ASN A 56 -6.37 -9.48 5.36
N VAL A 57 -5.54 -8.43 5.39
CA VAL A 57 -4.46 -8.21 6.36
C VAL A 57 -4.90 -7.22 7.42
N ASP A 58 -4.81 -7.55 8.70
CA ASP A 58 -5.16 -6.62 9.77
C ASP A 58 -4.05 -5.56 9.93
N ILE A 59 -4.41 -4.28 9.81
CA ILE A 59 -3.47 -3.16 9.96
C ILE A 59 -3.99 -2.28 11.11
N PRO A 60 -3.45 -2.43 12.34
CA PRO A 60 -3.84 -1.61 13.46
C PRO A 60 -3.29 -0.19 13.31
N GLU A 61 -3.97 0.79 13.92
CA GLU A 61 -3.58 2.20 13.85
C GLU A 61 -2.15 2.47 14.35
N SER A 62 -1.67 1.64 15.29
CA SER A 62 -0.29 1.70 15.79
C SER A 62 0.77 1.47 14.71
N ASP A 63 0.46 0.65 13.69
CA ASP A 63 1.38 0.33 12.59
C ASP A 63 1.34 1.37 11.47
N TYR A 64 0.34 2.27 11.45
CA TYR A 64 0.22 3.30 10.41
C TYR A 64 1.43 4.24 10.37
N ALA A 65 2.11 4.40 11.50
CA ALA A 65 3.32 5.21 11.60
C ALA A 65 4.55 4.51 10.98
N SER A 66 4.55 3.18 10.91
CA SER A 66 5.60 2.37 10.28
C SER A 66 5.41 2.35 8.77
N LEU A 67 4.16 2.23 8.32
CA LEU A 67 3.78 2.25 6.90
C LEU A 67 3.99 3.65 6.31
N ARG A 68 5.19 3.91 5.79
CA ARG A 68 5.57 5.23 5.25
C ARG A 68 5.87 5.19 3.77
N THR A 69 6.46 4.09 3.31
CA THR A 69 6.92 3.89 1.94
C THR A 69 6.15 2.75 1.29
N LEU A 70 6.22 2.63 -0.04
CA LEU A 70 5.59 1.52 -0.74
C LEU A 70 6.22 0.19 -0.33
N SER A 71 7.54 0.15 -0.15
CA SER A 71 8.26 -1.04 0.32
C SER A 71 7.79 -1.48 1.71
N ASP A 72 7.53 -0.54 2.62
CA ASP A 72 7.03 -0.87 3.96
C ASP A 72 5.64 -1.52 3.89
N VAL A 73 4.73 -0.94 3.09
CA VAL A 73 3.38 -1.49 2.88
C VAL A 73 3.43 -2.86 2.24
N VAL A 74 4.21 -3.04 1.16
CA VAL A 74 4.36 -4.33 0.48
C VAL A 74 4.94 -5.37 1.44
N GLY A 75 6.03 -5.05 2.14
CA GLY A 75 6.66 -5.95 3.10
C GLY A 75 5.77 -6.32 4.27
N TYR A 76 4.96 -5.36 4.77
CA TYR A 76 3.97 -5.60 5.80
C TYR A 76 2.90 -6.60 5.33
N VAL A 77 2.35 -6.38 4.14
CA VAL A 77 1.38 -7.28 3.53
C VAL A 77 1.98 -8.67 3.34
N GLU A 78 3.19 -8.80 2.81
CA GLU A 78 3.81 -10.12 2.61
C GLU A 78 4.06 -10.89 3.93
N THR A 79 4.29 -10.16 5.01
CA THR A 79 4.56 -10.73 6.34
C THR A 79 3.28 -11.10 7.07
N HIS A 80 2.22 -10.29 6.94
CA HIS A 80 0.98 -10.41 7.70
C HIS A 80 -0.19 -11.01 6.90
N ALA A 81 -0.12 -11.04 5.57
CA ALA A 81 -1.16 -11.63 4.75
C ALA A 81 -1.23 -13.15 4.98
N PRO A 82 -2.45 -13.71 5.10
CA PRO A 82 -2.62 -15.14 5.29
C PRO A 82 -2.09 -15.90 4.08
N ALA A 83 -1.53 -17.10 4.29
CA ALA A 83 -1.00 -17.94 3.22
C ALA A 83 -2.04 -18.33 2.14
N SER A 84 -3.33 -18.15 2.41
CA SER A 84 -4.43 -18.33 1.46
C SER A 84 -4.66 -17.15 0.51
N ALA A 85 -4.01 -16.01 0.76
CA ALA A 85 -3.93 -14.85 -0.13
C ALA A 85 -2.59 -14.79 -0.91
N ARG A 86 -1.69 -15.77 -0.67
CA ARG A 86 -0.43 -16.00 -1.41
C ARG A 86 -0.62 -17.12 -2.44
#